data_AF-A0A6A6ZFI8-F1
#
_entry.id   AF-A0A6A6ZFI8-F1
#
_cell.length_a   1.000
_cell.length_b   1.000
_cell.length_c   1.000
_cell.angle_alpha   90.00
_cell.angle_beta   90.00
_cell.angle_gamma   90.00
#
_symmetry.space_group_name_H-M   'P 1'
#
loop_
_entity.id
_entity.type
_entity.pdbx_description
1 polymer ?
#
loop_
_entity_poly.entity_id
_entity_poly.type
_entity_poly.pdbx_seq_one_letter_code
_entity_poly.pdbx_strand_id
1 'polypeptide(L)'
;MPLTFLPSLSQTAITTLRILPLLSTTASLTHAYMELITVSAFLHAAPTRTQLSKFLLKGTSPTPTPTPAARKELQKAKTFAAPAWFVNFFNVGVWSVIGLNSLTLLSASANLWLYPENLGASRVYYLIGLGAALGHYAFVPLVGASVERLFALCAAQERGEDAGAGKGAVESVREWVGVHKVRMGSVDVVAWGSFVVGVVGVLGA
;
A
#
# COMPACT_ATOMS: atom_id res chain seq x y z
N MET A 1 35.76 -1.72 14.68
CA MET A 1 35.51 -1.22 16.04
C MET A 1 34.48 -2.16 16.66
N PRO A 2 34.79 -2.94 17.71
CA PRO A 2 33.79 -3.83 18.28
C PRO A 2 32.73 -2.97 18.99
N LEU A 3 31.46 -3.19 18.67
CA LEU A 3 30.32 -2.57 19.35
C LEU A 3 30.17 -3.22 20.75
N THR A 4 31.08 -2.94 21.67
CA THR A 4 31.16 -3.59 22.99
C THR A 4 30.31 -2.94 24.09
N PHE A 5 29.32 -2.11 23.75
CA PHE A 5 28.48 -1.42 24.77
C PHE A 5 27.02 -1.22 24.33
N LEU A 6 26.37 -2.26 23.81
CA LEU A 6 24.91 -2.23 23.77
C LEU A 6 24.38 -2.74 25.11
N PRO A 7 23.54 -1.97 25.83
CA PRO A 7 22.91 -2.44 27.05
C PRO A 7 22.12 -3.71 26.75
N SER A 8 22.16 -4.69 27.67
CA SER A 8 21.33 -5.88 27.56
C SER A 8 19.87 -5.47 27.63
N LEU A 9 19.11 -5.76 26.56
CA LEU A 9 17.68 -5.56 26.56
C LEU A 9 17.01 -6.58 27.48
N SER A 10 15.92 -6.18 28.13
CA SER A 10 15.05 -7.13 28.82
C SER A 10 14.47 -8.15 27.83
N GLN A 11 14.08 -9.33 28.31
CA GLN A 11 13.47 -10.36 27.46
C GLN A 11 12.24 -9.82 26.71
N THR A 12 11.43 -9.01 27.39
CA THR A 12 10.27 -8.33 26.76
C THR A 12 10.69 -7.41 25.63
N ALA A 13 11.73 -6.60 25.81
CA ALA A 13 12.21 -5.70 24.78
C ALA A 13 12.77 -6.47 23.57
N ILE A 14 13.48 -7.59 23.79
CA ILE A 14 13.96 -8.48 22.72
C ILE A 14 12.77 -9.10 21.96
N THR A 15 11.78 -9.62 22.67
CA THR A 15 10.57 -10.20 22.05
C THR A 15 9.82 -9.16 21.23
N THR A 16 9.62 -7.95 21.76
CA THR A 16 9.02 -6.83 21.02
C THR A 16 9.81 -6.53 19.76
N LEU A 17 11.14 -6.40 19.88
CA LEU A 17 12.01 -6.13 18.74
C LEU A 17 11.87 -7.18 17.63
N ARG A 18 11.74 -8.46 17.99
CA ARG A 18 11.56 -9.57 17.04
C ARG A 18 10.23 -9.50 16.32
N ILE A 19 9.14 -9.14 17.01
CA ILE A 19 7.79 -9.14 16.45
C ILE A 19 7.52 -7.87 15.63
N LEU A 20 8.22 -6.77 15.91
CA LEU A 20 8.00 -5.46 15.26
C LEU A 20 8.03 -5.49 13.72
N PRO A 21 8.96 -6.17 13.03
CA PRO A 21 8.92 -6.28 11.56
C PRO A 21 7.65 -6.93 11.03
N LEU A 22 7.12 -7.95 11.72
CA LEU A 22 5.87 -8.61 11.34
C LEU A 22 4.67 -7.68 11.54
N LEU A 23 4.59 -7.00 12.69
CA LEU A 23 3.47 -6.09 12.97
C LEU A 23 3.45 -4.92 11.97
N SER A 24 4.61 -4.32 11.73
CA SER A 24 4.73 -3.18 10.82
C SER A 24 4.48 -3.58 9.35
N THR A 25 4.96 -4.73 8.88
CA THR A 25 4.61 -5.23 7.53
C THR A 25 3.16 -5.66 7.41
N THR A 26 2.54 -6.21 8.46
CA THR A 26 1.10 -6.53 8.46
C THR A 26 0.26 -5.25 8.32
N ALA A 27 0.59 -4.21 9.09
CA ALA A 27 -0.06 -2.91 8.98
C ALA A 27 0.18 -2.27 7.61
N SER A 28 1.39 -2.37 7.06
CA SER A 28 1.74 -1.84 5.73
C SER A 28 0.96 -2.56 4.62
N LEU A 29 0.87 -3.89 4.68
CA LEU A 29 0.10 -4.68 3.72
C LEU A 29 -1.40 -4.40 3.81
N THR A 30 -1.92 -4.19 5.01
CA THR A 30 -3.31 -3.77 5.23
C THR A 30 -3.56 -2.39 4.64
N HIS A 31 -2.65 -1.44 4.86
CA HIS A 31 -2.71 -0.10 4.27
C HIS A 31 -2.72 -0.19 2.73
N ALA A 32 -1.80 -0.96 2.14
CA ALA A 32 -1.71 -1.17 0.71
C ALA A 32 -2.99 -1.80 0.13
N TYR A 33 -3.56 -2.78 0.81
CA TYR A 33 -4.83 -3.40 0.40
C TYR A 33 -6.00 -2.39 0.41
N MET A 34 -6.10 -1.56 1.45
CA MET A 34 -7.13 -0.53 1.55
C MET A 34 -6.95 0.55 0.47
N GLU A 35 -5.72 0.98 0.22
CA GLU A 35 -5.39 1.90 -0.87
C GLU A 35 -5.79 1.30 -2.22
N LEU A 36 -5.46 0.03 -2.46
CA LEU A 36 -5.81 -0.68 -3.67
C LEU A 36 -7.33 -0.72 -3.90
N ILE A 37 -8.13 -1.08 -2.90
CA ILE A 37 -9.58 -1.14 -3.04
C ILE A 37 -10.17 0.26 -3.31
N THR A 38 -9.80 1.22 -2.47
CA THR A 38 -10.43 2.55 -2.50
C THR A 38 -10.08 3.31 -3.78
N VAL A 39 -8.82 3.25 -4.23
CA VAL A 39 -8.38 3.94 -5.45
C VAL A 39 -8.86 3.20 -6.71
N SER A 40 -8.88 1.86 -6.71
CA SER A 40 -9.37 1.10 -7.88
C SER A 40 -10.88 1.22 -8.11
N ALA A 41 -11.66 1.69 -7.14
CA ALA A 41 -13.09 1.95 -7.30
C ALA A 41 -13.39 2.91 -8.48
N PHE A 42 -12.48 3.84 -8.80
CA PHE A 42 -12.63 4.72 -9.96
C PHE A 42 -12.44 4.00 -11.30
N LEU A 43 -11.84 2.82 -11.33
CA LEU A 43 -11.51 2.07 -12.55
C LEU A 43 -12.61 1.10 -12.98
N HIS A 44 -13.50 0.74 -12.06
CA HIS A 44 -14.51 -0.28 -12.29
C HIS A 44 -15.92 0.32 -12.38
N ALA A 45 -16.85 -0.46 -12.94
CA ALA A 45 -18.27 -0.17 -12.88
C ALA A 45 -18.83 -0.62 -11.53
N ALA A 46 -19.84 0.07 -11.02
CA ALA A 46 -20.50 -0.32 -9.78
C ALA A 46 -21.11 -1.74 -9.91
N PRO A 47 -20.85 -2.68 -8.97
CA PRO A 47 -21.25 -4.08 -9.10
C PRO A 47 -22.72 -4.30 -8.71
N THR A 48 -23.65 -3.63 -9.41
CA THR A 48 -25.10 -3.60 -9.09
C THR A 48 -25.83 -4.93 -9.32
N ARG A 49 -25.15 -5.96 -9.84
CA ARG A 49 -25.73 -7.26 -10.18
C ARG A 49 -25.33 -8.40 -9.23
N THR A 50 -24.58 -8.08 -8.17
CA THR A 50 -24.21 -9.06 -7.14
C THR A 50 -25.44 -9.50 -6.33
N GLN A 51 -25.34 -10.63 -5.61
CA GLN A 51 -26.41 -11.09 -4.72
C GLN A 51 -26.74 -10.05 -3.64
N LEU A 52 -25.70 -9.41 -3.08
CA LEU A 52 -25.86 -8.31 -2.13
C LEU A 52 -26.65 -7.15 -2.75
N SER A 53 -26.32 -6.72 -3.97
CA SER A 53 -27.08 -5.66 -4.64
C SER A 53 -28.53 -6.07 -4.91
N LYS A 54 -28.79 -7.29 -5.37
CA LYS A 54 -30.16 -7.78 -5.59
C LYS A 54 -30.99 -7.76 -4.31
N PHE A 55 -30.39 -8.19 -3.20
CA PHE A 55 -31.01 -8.13 -1.87
C PHE A 55 -31.34 -6.69 -1.45
N LEU A 56 -30.37 -5.78 -1.56
CA LEU A 56 -30.54 -4.38 -1.16
C LEU A 56 -31.52 -3.60 -2.06
N LEU A 57 -31.61 -3.95 -3.34
CA LEU A 57 -32.47 -3.28 -4.31
C LEU A 57 -33.96 -3.68 -4.19
N LYS A 58 -34.30 -4.63 -3.31
CA LYS A 58 -35.68 -5.03 -2.99
C LYS A 58 -36.58 -5.20 -4.23
N GLY A 59 -36.07 -5.87 -5.26
CA GLY A 59 -36.82 -6.13 -6.51
C GLY A 59 -36.61 -5.12 -7.63
N THR A 60 -35.88 -4.02 -7.39
CA THR A 60 -35.46 -3.10 -8.47
C THR A 60 -34.38 -3.78 -9.31
N SER A 61 -34.66 -4.02 -10.59
CA SER A 61 -33.68 -4.63 -11.50
C SER A 61 -32.71 -3.57 -12.02
N PRO A 62 -31.38 -3.77 -11.91
CA PRO A 62 -30.41 -2.86 -12.48
C PRO A 62 -30.52 -2.83 -14.01
N THR A 63 -30.39 -1.64 -14.61
CA THR A 63 -30.32 -1.51 -16.07
C THR A 63 -29.09 -2.27 -16.60
N PRO A 64 -29.22 -3.08 -17.67
CA PRO A 64 -28.11 -3.89 -18.15
C PRO A 64 -26.93 -3.07 -18.66
N THR A 65 -27.19 -1.91 -19.25
CA THR A 65 -26.15 -1.05 -19.81
C THR A 65 -26.51 0.41 -19.54
N PRO A 66 -25.62 1.21 -18.92
CA PRO A 66 -25.85 2.64 -18.76
C PRO A 66 -26.06 3.30 -20.12
N THR A 67 -27.03 4.22 -20.19
CA THR A 67 -27.26 5.04 -21.38
C THR A 67 -25.99 5.85 -21.72
N PRO A 68 -25.79 6.26 -22.98
CA PRO A 68 -24.65 7.09 -23.36
C PRO A 68 -24.54 8.37 -22.53
N ALA A 69 -25.68 9.03 -22.23
CA ALA A 69 -25.73 10.21 -21.37
C ALA A 69 -25.25 9.91 -19.95
N ALA A 70 -25.78 8.84 -19.32
CA ALA A 70 -25.35 8.44 -17.98
C ALA A 70 -23.85 8.07 -17.92
N ARG A 71 -23.32 7.46 -18.98
CA ARG A 71 -21.88 7.14 -19.10
C ARG A 71 -21.03 8.40 -19.20
N LYS A 72 -21.47 9.41 -19.97
CA LYS A 72 -20.79 10.70 -20.09
C LYS A 72 -20.74 11.43 -18.74
N GLU A 73 -21.87 11.49 -18.03
CA GLU A 73 -21.93 12.10 -16.70
C GLU A 73 -21.06 11.37 -15.68
N LEU A 74 -21.07 10.03 -15.68
CA LEU A 74 -20.19 9.25 -14.81
C LEU A 74 -18.71 9.48 -15.13
N GLN A 75 -18.35 9.54 -16.40
CA GLN A 75 -16.97 9.80 -16.80
C GLN A 75 -16.54 11.21 -16.38
N LYS A 76 -17.40 12.21 -16.56
CA LYS A 76 -17.19 13.57 -16.07
C LYS A 76 -16.96 13.57 -14.56
N ALA A 77 -17.83 12.93 -13.79
CA ALA A 77 -17.70 12.82 -12.34
C ALA A 77 -16.36 12.17 -11.93
N LYS A 78 -15.94 11.09 -12.59
CA LYS A 78 -14.65 10.44 -12.33
C LYS A 78 -13.45 11.36 -12.61
N THR A 79 -13.52 12.20 -13.64
CA THR A 79 -12.46 13.15 -13.97
C THR A 79 -12.19 14.14 -12.83
N PHE A 80 -13.23 14.56 -12.09
CA PHE A 80 -13.09 15.47 -10.94
C PHE A 80 -12.85 14.73 -9.62
N ALA A 81 -13.59 13.66 -9.36
CA ALA A 81 -13.53 12.99 -8.06
C ALA A 81 -12.23 12.21 -7.85
N ALA A 82 -11.66 11.61 -8.91
CA ALA A 82 -10.48 10.76 -8.75
C ALA A 82 -9.22 11.53 -8.33
N PRO A 83 -8.85 12.68 -8.95
CA PRO A 83 -7.71 13.48 -8.50
C PRO A 83 -7.90 13.99 -7.07
N ALA A 84 -9.06 14.57 -6.75
CA ALA A 84 -9.34 15.10 -5.41
C ALA A 84 -9.25 14.02 -4.33
N TRP A 85 -9.87 12.85 -4.56
CA TRP A 85 -9.77 11.71 -3.66
C TRP A 85 -8.32 11.25 -3.49
N PHE A 86 -7.61 11.07 -4.61
CA PHE A 86 -6.24 10.58 -4.60
C PHE A 86 -5.30 11.53 -3.84
N VAL A 87 -5.37 12.83 -4.11
CA VAL A 87 -4.51 13.84 -3.46
C VAL A 87 -4.79 13.89 -1.97
N ASN A 88 -6.05 13.86 -1.55
CA ASN A 88 -6.39 13.83 -0.12
C ASN A 88 -5.88 12.55 0.55
N PHE A 89 -6.14 11.39 -0.05
CA PHE A 89 -5.66 10.12 0.48
C PHE A 89 -4.13 10.07 0.55
N PHE A 90 -3.44 10.49 -0.52
CA PHE A 90 -1.98 10.41 -0.61
C PHE A 90 -1.29 11.29 0.44
N ASN A 91 -1.74 12.53 0.64
CA ASN A 91 -1.16 13.45 1.63
C ASN A 91 -1.27 12.93 3.07
N VAL A 92 -2.28 12.12 3.38
CA VAL A 92 -2.46 11.51 4.71
C VAL A 92 -1.77 10.15 4.79
N GLY A 93 -1.95 9.32 3.76
CA GLY A 93 -1.51 7.93 3.72
C GLY A 93 0.00 7.79 3.65
N VAL A 94 0.70 8.69 2.95
CA VAL A 94 2.17 8.61 2.76
C VAL A 94 2.92 8.59 4.09
N TRP A 95 2.43 9.31 5.10
CA TRP A 95 3.05 9.31 6.44
C TRP A 95 2.95 7.98 7.16
N SER A 96 1.85 7.25 6.96
CA SER A 96 1.70 5.88 7.47
C SER A 96 2.71 4.95 6.81
N VAL A 97 2.87 5.05 5.48
CA VAL A 97 3.84 4.25 4.72
C VAL A 97 5.28 4.52 5.17
N ILE A 98 5.65 5.80 5.34
CA ILE A 98 6.98 6.20 5.82
C ILE A 98 7.22 5.62 7.23
N GLY A 99 6.27 5.79 8.14
CA GLY A 99 6.41 5.31 9.53
C GLY A 99 6.53 3.80 9.62
N LEU A 100 5.62 3.06 8.96
CA LEU A 100 5.57 1.60 9.00
C LEU A 100 6.80 0.96 8.34
N ASN A 101 7.26 1.50 7.20
CA ASN A 101 8.47 1.01 6.55
C ASN A 101 9.71 1.34 7.38
N SER A 102 9.80 2.55 7.95
CA SER A 102 10.93 2.89 8.85
C SER A 102 10.99 1.94 10.04
N LEU A 103 9.84 1.63 10.65
CA LEU A 103 9.76 0.68 11.74
C LEU A 103 10.18 -0.73 11.31
N THR A 104 9.73 -1.19 10.14
CA THR A 104 10.13 -2.49 9.55
C THR A 104 11.64 -2.54 9.36
N LEU A 105 12.21 -1.56 8.66
CA LEU A 105 13.62 -1.52 8.32
C LEU A 105 14.47 -1.45 9.58
N LEU A 106 14.20 -0.52 10.49
CA LEU A 106 15.00 -0.34 11.71
C LEU A 106 14.94 -1.55 12.63
N SER A 107 13.75 -2.11 12.86
CA SER A 107 13.60 -3.27 13.75
C SER A 107 14.21 -4.54 13.13
N ALA A 108 14.02 -4.80 11.84
CA ALA A 108 14.66 -5.94 11.17
C ALA A 108 16.18 -5.80 11.17
N SER A 109 16.68 -4.59 10.90
CA SER A 109 18.10 -4.25 10.97
C SER A 109 18.68 -4.50 12.36
N ALA A 110 18.00 -4.02 13.40
CA ALA A 110 18.44 -4.19 14.77
C ALA A 110 18.49 -5.68 15.18
N ASN A 111 17.50 -6.49 14.79
CA ASN A 111 17.56 -7.95 14.99
C ASN A 111 18.80 -8.56 14.31
N LEU A 112 19.07 -8.17 13.06
CA LEU A 112 20.13 -8.78 12.24
C LEU A 112 21.55 -8.36 12.62
N TRP A 113 21.74 -7.15 13.13
CA TRP A 113 23.07 -6.59 13.39
C TRP A 113 23.39 -6.38 14.86
N LEU A 114 22.39 -6.14 15.71
CA LEU A 114 22.60 -5.89 17.14
C LEU A 114 22.34 -7.13 17.99
N TYR A 115 21.42 -8.01 17.56
CA TYR A 115 21.04 -9.23 18.28
C TYR A 115 21.05 -10.51 17.40
N PRO A 116 22.10 -10.76 16.59
CA PRO A 116 22.12 -11.84 15.60
C PRO A 116 22.16 -13.25 16.21
N GLU A 117 22.86 -13.41 17.33
CA GLU A 117 23.09 -14.70 18.02
C GLU A 117 21.78 -15.40 18.35
N ASN A 118 20.73 -14.62 18.66
CA ASN A 118 19.48 -15.16 19.16
C ASN A 118 18.44 -15.41 18.06
N LEU A 119 18.81 -15.28 16.78
CA LEU A 119 17.92 -15.54 15.64
C LEU A 119 18.04 -16.97 15.11
N GLY A 120 19.16 -17.67 15.35
CA GLY A 120 19.39 -19.03 14.86
C GLY A 120 19.06 -19.19 13.36
N ALA A 121 18.33 -20.26 13.02
CA ALA A 121 17.87 -20.52 11.65
C ALA A 121 16.90 -19.45 11.12
N SER A 122 16.17 -18.73 11.98
CA SER A 122 15.23 -17.69 11.58
C SER A 122 15.89 -16.48 10.95
N ARG A 123 17.21 -16.30 11.13
CA ARG A 123 17.99 -15.20 10.57
C ARG A 123 17.82 -15.04 9.07
N VAL A 124 17.73 -16.15 8.32
CA VAL A 124 17.58 -16.11 6.86
C VAL A 124 16.28 -15.41 6.43
N TYR A 125 15.20 -15.63 7.18
CA TYR A 125 13.91 -15.02 6.88
C TYR A 125 13.88 -13.53 7.23
N TYR A 126 14.59 -13.11 8.29
CA TYR A 126 14.77 -11.68 8.57
C TYR A 126 15.59 -10.99 7.47
N LEU A 127 16.61 -11.65 6.91
CA LEU A 127 17.39 -11.12 5.78
C LEU A 127 16.54 -10.97 4.52
N ILE A 128 15.79 -12.00 4.14
CA ILE A 128 14.90 -11.95 2.98
C ILE A 128 13.82 -10.89 3.18
N GLY A 129 13.21 -10.85 4.37
CA GLY A 129 12.19 -9.86 4.73
C GLY A 129 12.70 -8.43 4.64
N LEU A 130 13.91 -8.15 5.17
CA LEU A 130 14.55 -6.85 5.06
C LEU A 130 14.88 -6.50 3.60
N GLY A 131 15.43 -7.43 2.83
CA GLY A 131 15.73 -7.22 1.41
C GLY A 131 14.48 -6.88 0.59
N ALA A 132 13.38 -7.59 0.81
CA ALA A 132 12.10 -7.31 0.18
C ALA A 132 11.51 -5.96 0.63
N ALA A 133 11.59 -5.63 1.93
CA ALA A 133 11.16 -4.33 2.46
C ALA A 133 11.95 -3.16 1.86
N LEU A 134 13.26 -3.32 1.61
CA LEU A 134 14.05 -2.34 0.86
C LEU A 134 13.59 -2.27 -0.62
N GLY A 135 13.27 -3.41 -1.22
CA GLY A 135 12.70 -3.51 -2.57
C GLY A 135 11.41 -2.71 -2.77
N HIS A 136 10.61 -2.48 -1.71
CA HIS A 136 9.45 -1.59 -1.75
C HIS A 136 9.78 -0.21 -2.35
N TYR A 137 10.92 0.36 -1.96
CA TYR A 137 11.31 1.71 -2.38
C TYR A 137 11.71 1.79 -3.85
N ALA A 138 12.04 0.66 -4.50
CA ALA A 138 12.33 0.62 -5.93
C ALA A 138 11.10 0.96 -6.79
N PHE A 139 9.89 0.92 -6.22
CA PHE A 139 8.65 1.27 -6.92
C PHE A 139 8.32 2.77 -6.85
N VAL A 140 8.99 3.56 -6.00
CA VAL A 140 8.71 5.01 -5.88
C VAL A 140 8.90 5.75 -7.22
N PRO A 141 9.99 5.55 -7.99
CA PRO A 141 10.15 6.20 -9.28
C PRO A 141 9.08 5.79 -10.30
N LEU A 142 8.58 4.55 -10.21
CA LEU A 142 7.59 4.00 -11.15
C LEU A 142 6.20 4.63 -10.99
N VAL A 143 5.89 5.19 -9.82
CA VAL A 143 4.60 5.87 -9.58
C VAL A 143 4.68 7.39 -9.72
N GLY A 144 5.88 7.98 -9.70
CA GLY A 144 6.09 9.44 -9.63
C GLY A 144 5.28 10.22 -10.67
N ALA A 145 5.41 9.85 -11.95
CA ALA A 145 4.71 10.55 -13.04
C ALA A 145 3.17 10.49 -12.91
N SER A 146 2.62 9.36 -12.43
CA SER A 146 1.17 9.23 -12.21
C SER A 146 0.67 10.07 -11.04
N VAL A 147 1.46 10.15 -9.96
CA VAL A 147 1.18 10.98 -8.78
C VAL A 147 1.20 12.45 -9.18
N GLU A 148 2.27 12.91 -9.84
CA GLU A 148 2.42 14.30 -10.28
C GLU A 148 1.26 14.76 -11.16
N ARG A 149 0.84 13.92 -12.12
CA ARG A 149 -0.33 14.23 -12.97
C ARG A 149 -1.62 14.36 -12.16
N LEU A 150 -1.86 13.48 -11.18
CA LEU A 150 -3.06 13.55 -10.34
C LEU A 150 -3.07 14.81 -9.47
N PHE A 151 -1.92 15.22 -8.94
CA PHE A 151 -1.78 16.49 -8.23
C PHE A 151 -2.02 17.69 -9.15
N ALA A 152 -1.42 17.70 -10.34
CA ALA A 152 -1.62 18.76 -11.33
C ALA A 152 -3.08 18.88 -11.78
N LEU A 153 -3.74 17.75 -12.02
CA LEU A 153 -5.18 17.68 -12.34
C LEU A 153 -6.03 18.27 -11.22
N CYS A 154 -5.75 17.91 -9.97
CA CYS A 154 -6.48 18.44 -8.80
C CYS A 154 -6.30 19.97 -8.69
N ALA A 155 -5.07 20.46 -8.79
CA ALA A 155 -4.77 21.89 -8.70
C ALA A 155 -5.40 22.70 -9.85
N ALA A 156 -5.42 22.17 -11.07
CA ALA A 156 -6.10 22.80 -12.21
C ALA A 156 -7.62 22.89 -11.98
N GLN A 157 -8.22 21.83 -11.43
CA GLN A 157 -9.66 21.81 -11.10
C GLN A 157 -10.04 22.87 -10.08
N GLU A 158 -9.21 23.09 -9.05
CA GLU A 158 -9.41 24.15 -8.05
C GLU A 158 -9.43 25.56 -8.67
N ARG A 159 -8.70 25.76 -9.78
CA ARG A 159 -8.65 27.02 -10.53
C ARG A 159 -9.72 27.13 -11.63
N GLY A 160 -10.52 26.09 -11.86
CA GLY A 160 -11.47 26.04 -12.97
C GLY A 160 -10.79 25.96 -14.34
N GLU A 161 -9.54 25.49 -14.40
CA GLU A 161 -8.76 25.34 -15.61
C GLU A 161 -8.95 23.94 -16.22
N ASP A 162 -8.92 23.86 -17.56
CA ASP A 162 -8.75 22.59 -18.24
C ASP A 162 -7.30 22.12 -18.05
N ALA A 163 -7.13 20.88 -17.58
CA ALA A 163 -5.82 20.32 -17.23
C ALA A 163 -4.88 20.02 -18.43
N GLY A 164 -5.15 20.59 -19.61
CA GLY A 164 -4.34 20.46 -20.82
C GLY A 164 -4.42 19.10 -21.51
N ALA A 165 -3.60 18.93 -22.55
CA ALA A 165 -3.49 17.70 -23.33
C ALA A 165 -2.52 16.73 -22.65
N GLY A 166 -3.04 15.62 -22.12
CA GLY A 166 -2.26 14.59 -21.45
C GLY A 166 -3.14 13.43 -20.98
N LYS A 167 -2.54 12.46 -20.28
CA LYS A 167 -3.29 11.35 -19.68
C LYS A 167 -4.30 11.89 -18.67
N GLY A 168 -5.57 11.54 -18.85
CA GLY A 168 -6.65 11.95 -17.95
C GLY A 168 -6.59 11.29 -16.57
N ALA A 169 -7.44 11.75 -15.65
CA ALA A 169 -7.48 11.26 -14.27
C ALA A 169 -7.59 9.73 -14.16
N VAL A 170 -8.55 9.12 -14.85
CA VAL A 170 -8.79 7.66 -14.81
C VAL A 170 -7.60 6.87 -15.33
N GLU A 171 -6.89 7.39 -16.33
CA GLU A 171 -5.70 6.73 -16.88
C GLU A 171 -4.51 6.82 -15.92
N SER A 172 -4.31 7.99 -15.30
CA SER A 172 -3.27 8.17 -14.29
C SER A 172 -3.52 7.29 -13.06
N VAL A 173 -4.77 7.17 -12.59
CA VAL A 173 -5.15 6.21 -11.55
C VAL A 173 -4.87 4.76 -11.97
N ARG A 174 -5.16 4.39 -13.22
CA ARG A 174 -4.92 3.03 -13.72
C ARG A 174 -3.44 2.67 -13.71
N GLU A 175 -2.59 3.59 -14.15
CA GLU A 175 -1.13 3.43 -14.13
C GLU A 175 -0.63 3.23 -12.69
N TRP A 176 -1.04 4.13 -11.79
CA TRP A 176 -0.67 4.05 -10.38
C TRP A 176 -1.11 2.71 -9.74
N VAL A 177 -2.38 2.30 -9.95
CA VAL A 177 -2.93 1.04 -9.43
C VAL A 177 -2.18 -0.17 -10.00
N GLY A 178 -1.78 -0.11 -11.28
CA GLY A 178 -1.01 -1.18 -11.91
C GLY A 178 0.32 -1.43 -11.20
N VAL A 179 1.10 -0.37 -10.97
CA VAL A 179 2.38 -0.45 -10.25
C VAL A 179 2.16 -0.87 -8.79
N HIS A 180 1.16 -0.27 -8.12
CA HIS A 180 0.85 -0.60 -6.73
C HIS A 180 0.50 -2.08 -6.54
N LYS A 181 -0.32 -2.67 -7.44
CA LYS A 181 -0.68 -4.10 -7.39
C LYS A 181 0.56 -5.00 -7.47
N VAL A 182 1.49 -4.68 -8.37
CA VAL A 182 2.73 -5.46 -8.53
C VAL A 182 3.58 -5.36 -7.28
N ARG A 183 3.80 -4.14 -6.76
CA ARG A 183 4.55 -3.91 -5.51
C ARG A 183 3.96 -4.68 -4.33
N MET A 184 2.64 -4.56 -4.12
CA MET A 184 1.93 -5.23 -3.03
C MET A 184 2.00 -6.75 -3.18
N GLY A 185 1.69 -7.28 -4.38
CA GLY A 185 1.66 -8.72 -4.64
C GLY A 185 3.04 -9.39 -4.75
N SER A 186 4.13 -8.62 -4.78
CA SER A 186 5.50 -9.13 -4.83
C SER A 186 6.24 -8.84 -3.52
N VAL A 187 6.94 -7.71 -3.45
CA VAL A 187 7.89 -7.39 -2.38
C VAL A 187 7.20 -7.25 -1.03
N ASP A 188 5.99 -6.71 -0.94
CA ASP A 188 5.30 -6.55 0.35
C ASP A 188 4.82 -7.90 0.90
N VAL A 189 4.24 -8.76 0.06
CA VAL A 189 3.84 -10.13 0.44
C VAL A 189 5.06 -10.99 0.81
N VAL A 190 6.17 -10.87 0.07
CA VAL A 190 7.42 -11.58 0.39
C VAL A 190 7.99 -11.10 1.72
N ALA A 191 8.02 -9.79 1.97
CA ALA A 191 8.48 -9.23 3.23
C ALA A 191 7.63 -9.75 4.40
N TRP A 192 6.31 -9.60 4.31
CA TRP A 192 5.37 -10.06 5.32
C TRP A 192 5.50 -11.56 5.59
N GLY A 193 5.46 -12.40 4.55
CA GLY A 193 5.56 -13.85 4.68
C GLY A 193 6.89 -14.29 5.30
N SER A 194 7.99 -13.64 4.93
CA SER A 194 9.30 -13.91 5.53
C SER A 194 9.32 -13.56 7.02
N PHE A 195 8.78 -12.41 7.41
CA PHE A 195 8.71 -12.07 8.84
C PHE A 195 7.73 -12.95 9.62
N VAL A 196 6.64 -13.45 9.03
CA VAL A 196 5.78 -14.46 9.67
C VAL A 196 6.61 -15.70 10.03
N VAL A 197 7.33 -16.27 9.06
CA VAL A 197 8.12 -17.49 9.28
C VAL A 197 9.26 -17.23 10.28
N GLY A 198 9.95 -16.09 10.13
CA GLY A 198 11.04 -15.72 11.04
C GLY A 198 10.58 -15.54 12.49
N VAL A 199 9.44 -14.88 12.71
CA VAL A 199 8.88 -14.65 14.06
C VAL A 199 8.41 -15.96 14.68
N VAL A 200 7.68 -16.80 13.93
CA VAL A 200 7.25 -18.11 14.43
C VAL A 200 8.45 -18.98 14.78
N GLY A 201 9.48 -18.99 13.93
CA GLY A 201 10.69 -19.77 14.16
C GLY A 201 11.49 -19.32 15.38
N VAL A 202 11.59 -18.01 15.64
CA VAL A 202 12.38 -17.47 16.77
C VAL A 202 11.63 -17.50 18.11
N LEU A 203 10.30 -17.60 18.10
CA LEU A 203 9.48 -17.63 19.32
C LEU A 203 8.96 -19.03 19.67
N GLY A 204 8.89 -19.94 18.70
CA GLY A 204 8.52 -21.34 18.91
C GLY A 204 9.69 -22.27 19.20
N ALA A 205 10.93 -21.77 19.07
CA ALA A 205 12.17 -22.46 19.47
C ALA A 205 12.55 -22.07 20.90
#